data_AF-A0A832FME4-F1
#
_entry.id   AF-A0A832FME4-F1
#
_cell.length_a   1.000
_cell.length_b   1.000
_cell.length_c   1.000
_cell.angle_alpha   90.00
_cell.angle_beta   90.00
_cell.angle_gamma   90.00
#
_symmetry.space_group_name_H-M   'P 1'
#
loop_
_entity.id
_entity.type
_entity.pdbx_description
1 polymer ?
#
loop_
_entity_poly.entity_id
_entity_poly.type
_entity_poly.pdbx_seq_one_letter_code
_entity_poly.pdbx_strand_id
1 'polypeptide(L)' 'NELDENQEINYPAVLRAVVETGFDGYVAQEFIPTRDPMTSLAEAIRLCDV' A
#
# COMPACT_ATOMS: atom_id res chain seq x y z
N ASN A 1 8.86 -1.45 -9.57
CA ASN A 1 7.45 -1.67 -9.95
C ASN A 1 6.59 -0.80 -9.06
N GLU A 2 5.55 -0.18 -9.62
CA GLU A 2 4.59 0.61 -8.84
C GLU A 2 3.88 -0.25 -7.79
N LEU A 3 3.42 0.37 -6.71
CA LEU A 3 2.49 -0.25 -5.76
C LEU A 3 1.08 -0.17 -6.36
N ASP A 4 0.75 -1.15 -7.18
CA ASP A 4 -0.53 -1.30 -7.87
C ASP A 4 -1.04 -2.75 -7.77
N GLU A 5 -2.08 -3.07 -8.54
CA GLU A 5 -2.69 -4.40 -8.59
C GLU A 5 -1.80 -5.49 -9.25
N ASN A 6 -0.69 -5.12 -9.87
CA ASN A 6 0.21 -6.05 -10.57
C ASN A 6 1.35 -6.57 -9.66
N GLN A 7 1.41 -6.13 -8.41
CA GLN A 7 2.33 -6.65 -7.41
C GLN A 7 1.99 -8.10 -7.03
N GLU A 8 3.00 -8.89 -6.68
CA GLU A 8 2.80 -10.24 -6.14
C GLU A 8 1.99 -10.20 -4.84
N ILE A 9 2.19 -9.15 -4.03
CA ILE A 9 1.47 -8.95 -2.77
C ILE A 9 0.13 -8.26 -3.02
N ASN A 10 -0.94 -8.89 -2.56
CA ASN A 10 -2.26 -8.27 -2.46
C ASN A 10 -2.33 -7.37 -1.21
N TYR A 11 -1.80 -6.15 -1.30
CA TYR A 11 -1.76 -5.19 -0.19
C TYR A 11 -3.13 -4.93 0.46
N PRO A 12 -4.24 -4.74 -0.30
CA PRO A 12 -5.55 -4.56 0.32
C PRO A 12 -5.97 -5.73 1.23
N ALA A 13 -5.69 -6.97 0.83
CA ALA A 13 -6.03 -8.14 1.65
C ALA A 13 -5.16 -8.23 2.92
N VAL A 14 -3.85 -7.95 2.81
CA VAL A 14 -2.93 -7.92 3.94
C VAL A 14 -3.35 -6.85 4.95
N LEU A 15 -3.68 -5.65 4.49
CA LEU A 15 -4.02 -4.53 5.37
C LEU A 15 -5.36 -4.74 6.08
N ARG A 16 -6.36 -5.33 5.40
CA ARG A 16 -7.60 -5.75 6.07
C ARG A 16 -7.32 -6.74 7.20
N ALA A 17 -6.45 -7.72 6.97
CA ALA A 17 -6.05 -8.67 8.01
C ALA A 17 -5.32 -7.99 9.18
N VAL A 18 -4.49 -6.98 8.92
CA VAL A 18 -3.84 -6.17 9.97
C VAL A 18 -4.88 -5.41 10.79
N VAL A 19 -5.84 -4.75 10.14
CA VAL A 19 -6.94 -4.04 10.81
C VAL A 19 -7.76 -4.98 11.71
N GLU A 20 -8.05 -6.20 11.24
CA GLU A 20 -8.78 -7.23 12.00
C GLU A 20 -8.07 -7.64 13.31
N THR A 21 -6.74 -7.45 13.41
CA THR A 21 -6.01 -7.69 14.66
C THR A 21 -6.26 -6.62 15.73
N GLY A 22 -6.87 -5.49 15.38
CA GLY A 22 -7.01 -4.31 16.25
C GLY A 22 -5.74 -3.47 16.35
N PHE A 23 -4.81 -3.60 15.40
CA PHE A 23 -3.59 -2.79 15.34
C PHE A 23 -3.91 -1.30 15.12
N ASP A 24 -3.44 -0.43 16.02
CA ASP A 24 -3.68 1.03 15.98
C ASP A 24 -2.42 1.85 15.64
N GLY A 25 -1.33 1.16 15.29
CA GLY A 25 -0.06 1.78 14.93
C GLY A 25 -0.02 2.22 13.47
N TYR A 26 1.21 2.40 12.97
CA TYR A 26 1.46 2.85 11.60
C TYR A 26 2.03 1.72 10.74
N VAL A 27 1.60 1.67 9.48
CA VAL A 27 2.23 0.86 8.44
C VAL A 27 3.13 1.76 7.60
N ALA A 28 4.39 1.36 7.44
CA ALA A 28 5.34 2.03 6.56
C ALA A 28 5.50 1.20 5.29
N GLN A 29 5.41 1.86 4.14
CA GLN A 29 5.56 1.22 2.84
C GLN A 29 6.76 1.81 2.11
N GLU A 30 7.80 1.01 1.94
CA GLU A 30 8.99 1.38 1.17
C GLU A 30 8.85 0.89 -0.27
N PHE A 31 8.90 1.83 -1.20
CA PHE A 31 8.98 1.55 -2.62
C PHE A 31 9.69 2.69 -3.34
N ILE A 32 10.17 2.41 -4.54
CA ILE A 32 10.79 3.40 -5.41
C ILE A 32 9.85 3.63 -6.61
N PRO A 33 9.25 4.82 -6.76
CA PRO A 33 8.45 5.18 -7.92
C PRO A 33 9.22 4.99 -9.23
N THR A 34 8.53 4.49 -10.25
CA THR A 34 9.02 4.35 -11.63
C THR A 34 8.38 5.34 -12.59
N ARG A 35 7.35 6.07 -12.16
CA ARG A 35 6.65 7.16 -12.88
C ARG A 35 6.71 8.47 -12.07
N ASP A 36 5.80 9.42 -12.33
CA ASP A 36 5.69 10.66 -11.54
C ASP A 36 5.57 10.36 -10.04
N PRO A 37 6.54 10.79 -9.21
CA PRO A 37 6.62 10.36 -7.81
C PRO A 37 5.39 10.71 -6.96
N MET A 38 4.77 11.86 -7.22
CA MET A 38 3.61 12.30 -6.44
C MET A 38 2.36 11.49 -6.81
N THR A 39 2.19 11.17 -8.09
CA THR A 39 1.11 10.30 -8.54
C THR A 39 1.32 8.85 -8.07
N SER A 40 2.56 8.36 -8.06
CA SER A 40 2.98 7.09 -7.43
C SER A 40 2.61 6.99 -5.96
N LEU A 41 3.00 8.00 -5.18
CA LEU A 41 2.72 8.03 -3.75
C LEU A 41 1.22 8.07 -3.47
N ALA A 42 0.45 8.88 -4.20
CA ALA A 42 -0.99 8.99 -3.98
C ALA A 42 -1.74 7.68 -4.28
N GLU A 43 -1.35 6.96 -5.33
CA GLU A 43 -1.96 5.66 -5.66
C GLU A 43 -1.55 4.58 -4.65
N ALA A 44 -0.28 4.54 -4.24
CA ALA A 44 0.21 3.61 -3.21
C ALA A 44 -0.55 3.77 -1.89
N ILE A 45 -0.77 5.01 -1.44
CA ILE A 45 -1.57 5.32 -0.24
C ILE A 45 -3.00 4.82 -0.41
N ARG A 46 -3.66 5.15 -1.53
CA ARG A 46 -5.06 4.74 -1.78
C ARG A 46 -5.24 3.23 -1.84
N LEU A 47 -4.28 2.50 -2.42
CA LEU A 47 -4.30 1.04 -2.45
C LEU A 47 -4.26 0.45 -1.03
N CYS A 48 -3.66 1.17 -0.09
CA CYS A 48 -3.38 0.72 1.26
C CYS A 48 -4.31 1.31 2.33
N ASP A 49 -5.28 2.11 1.91
CA ASP A 49 -6.32 2.66 2.78
C ASP A 49 -7.53 1.72 2.72
N VAL A 50 -7.81 0.97 3.80
CA VAL A 50 -8.85 -0.08 3.88
C VAL A 50 -9.81 0.12 5.04
#